data_AF-A0A833ZLJ9-F1
#
_entry.id   AF-A0A833ZLJ9-F1
#
_cell.length_a   1.000
_cell.length_b   1.000
_cell.length_c   1.000
_cell.angle_alpha   90.00
_cell.angle_beta   90.00
_cell.angle_gamma   90.00
#
_symmetry.space_group_name_H-M   'P 1'
#
loop_
_entity.id
_entity.type
_entity.pdbx_description
1 polymer ?
#
loop_
_entity_poly.entity_id
_entity_poly.type
_entity_poly.pdbx_seq_one_letter_code
_entity_poly.pdbx_strand_id
1 'polypeptide(L)'
;MDTLVEDDICILNHEKAHRRDTVTPVSIYSGDESVASHFALVTAYEDIKKRLKDSEKENSFLKKRVRFLEEKNKDNSESLKVLNEQLQSKEVELLQLRTEVETQQVIRNLNPPSSNWEVEKLSCDLKIHGLEQELELMREECNNLKTELQKAKQTDPSQEDNLQSRDLQRLSISSDNMQNAYWELKREMSNLHLVTQVQAELLRKLKTPTAIKKGKNGSQQCAITQRSLIRTPQCWPPTLERPAS
;
A
#
# COMPACT_ATOMS: atom_id res chain seq x y z
N MET A 1 -42.37 -18.22 12.53
CA MET A 1 -43.31 -17.51 13.42
C MET A 1 -44.24 -16.74 12.53
N ASP A 2 -45.36 -17.37 12.22
CA ASP A 2 -46.46 -16.83 11.44
C ASP A 2 -47.16 -15.72 12.23
N THR A 3 -47.43 -14.59 11.57
CA THR A 3 -48.49 -13.66 11.99
C THR A 3 -49.12 -13.09 10.72
N LEU A 4 -49.95 -13.90 10.06
CA LEU A 4 -51.06 -13.35 9.28
C LEU A 4 -51.98 -12.67 10.30
N VAL A 5 -51.97 -11.34 10.33
CA VAL A 5 -53.06 -10.58 10.96
C VAL A 5 -54.08 -10.36 9.84
N GLU A 6 -55.03 -11.28 9.74
CA GLU A 6 -56.26 -11.08 8.98
C GLU A 6 -57.09 -9.99 9.67
N ASP A 7 -57.10 -8.79 9.07
CA ASP A 7 -58.01 -7.70 9.41
C ASP A 7 -59.41 -8.02 8.87
N ASP A 8 -60.16 -8.87 9.61
CA ASP A 8 -61.55 -9.16 9.30
C ASP A 8 -62.46 -7.99 9.67
N ILE A 9 -62.80 -7.16 8.67
CA ILE A 9 -63.80 -6.10 8.81
C ILE A 9 -65.20 -6.73 8.90
N CYS A 10 -65.73 -6.81 10.12
CA CYS A 10 -67.10 -7.26 10.35
C CYS A 10 -68.12 -6.21 9.88
N ILE A 11 -68.82 -6.48 8.78
CA ILE A 11 -69.95 -5.66 8.31
C ILE A 11 -71.17 -5.94 9.23
N LEU A 12 -71.54 -4.95 10.05
CA LEU A 12 -72.75 -5.01 10.88
C LEU A 12 -74.01 -4.96 10.00
N ASN A 13 -74.80 -6.04 10.02
CA ASN A 13 -76.12 -6.08 9.37
C ASN A 13 -77.09 -5.09 10.03
N HIS A 14 -77.57 -4.12 9.23
CA HIS A 14 -78.50 -3.06 9.63
C HIS A 14 -79.93 -3.56 9.98
N GLU A 15 -80.21 -4.86 9.79
CA GLU A 15 -81.55 -5.43 9.92
C GLU A 15 -82.09 -5.43 11.38
N LYS A 16 -81.23 -5.27 12.39
CA LYS A 16 -81.65 -5.16 13.80
C LYS A 16 -81.81 -3.73 14.32
N ALA A 17 -81.61 -2.70 13.49
CA ALA A 17 -81.64 -1.30 13.93
C ALA A 17 -82.97 -0.56 13.66
N HIS A 18 -84.06 -1.26 13.36
CA HIS A 18 -85.35 -0.59 13.12
C HIS A 18 -86.53 -1.20 13.87
N ARG A 19 -86.57 -0.93 15.18
CA ARG A 19 -87.80 -0.91 15.99
C ARG A 19 -87.71 0.25 16.99
N ARG A 20 -87.93 1.47 16.51
CA ARG A 20 -88.44 2.57 17.36
C ARG A 20 -89.59 3.21 16.62
N ASP A 21 -90.70 3.30 17.32
CA ASP A 21 -91.99 3.75 16.85
C ASP A 21 -91.92 5.07 16.10
N THR A 22 -92.49 5.07 14.90
CA THR A 22 -92.76 6.26 14.11
C THR A 22 -93.92 7.02 14.73
N VAL A 23 -93.67 7.76 15.82
CA VAL A 23 -94.55 8.88 16.21
C VAL A 23 -93.93 10.14 15.65
N THR A 24 -94.27 10.46 14.41
CA THR A 24 -93.95 11.75 13.79
C THR A 24 -94.73 12.83 14.53
N PRO A 25 -94.09 13.80 15.22
CA PRO A 25 -94.81 14.98 15.65
C PRO A 25 -95.11 15.79 14.39
N VAL A 26 -96.39 15.91 14.04
CA VAL A 26 -96.85 16.79 12.97
C VAL A 26 -96.49 18.23 13.38
N SER A 27 -95.52 18.84 12.69
CA SER A 27 -95.18 20.26 12.87
C SER A 27 -96.33 21.12 12.37
N ILE A 28 -96.91 21.90 13.28
CA ILE A 28 -98.04 22.82 13.04
C ILE A 28 -97.54 24.16 12.42
N TYR A 29 -96.25 24.32 12.12
CA TYR A 29 -95.70 25.51 11.45
C TYR A 29 -95.32 25.23 9.98
N SER A 30 -96.30 24.77 9.20
CA SER A 30 -96.10 24.30 7.82
C SER A 30 -96.16 25.46 6.82
N GLY A 31 -95.00 26.08 6.55
CA GLY A 31 -94.88 27.04 5.46
C GLY A 31 -93.46 27.55 5.26
N ASP A 32 -92.90 28.21 6.28
CA ASP A 32 -91.60 28.89 6.16
C ASP A 32 -90.41 27.93 6.39
N GLU A 33 -90.56 26.95 7.29
CA GLU A 33 -89.54 25.90 7.52
C GLU A 33 -89.31 24.99 6.32
N SER A 34 -90.33 24.79 5.48
CA SER A 34 -90.20 24.01 4.24
C SER A 34 -89.37 24.76 3.19
N VAL A 35 -89.51 26.08 3.11
CA VAL A 35 -88.76 26.92 2.15
C VAL A 35 -87.33 27.12 2.66
N ALA A 36 -87.13 27.37 3.95
CA ALA A 36 -85.81 27.45 4.57
C ALA A 36 -85.04 26.13 4.46
N SER A 37 -85.70 24.98 4.69
CA SER A 37 -85.09 23.66 4.52
C SER A 37 -84.78 23.34 3.05
N HIS A 38 -85.66 23.73 2.12
CA HIS A 38 -85.40 23.55 0.69
C HIS A 38 -84.21 24.38 0.21
N PHE A 39 -84.14 25.66 0.60
CA PHE A 39 -83.03 26.55 0.27
C PHE A 39 -81.68 26.03 0.81
N ALA A 40 -81.67 25.53 2.05
CA ALA A 40 -80.49 24.91 2.64
C ALA A 40 -80.04 23.67 1.86
N LEU A 41 -80.99 22.80 1.45
CA LEU A 41 -80.67 21.60 0.67
C LEU A 41 -80.13 21.94 -0.73
N VAL A 42 -80.72 22.92 -1.43
CA VAL A 42 -80.23 23.38 -2.73
C VAL A 42 -78.81 23.96 -2.62
N THR A 43 -78.56 24.76 -1.58
CA THR A 43 -77.23 25.34 -1.32
C THR A 43 -76.19 24.25 -1.03
N ALA A 44 -76.54 23.30 -0.16
CA ALA A 44 -75.66 22.17 0.16
C ALA A 44 -75.39 21.29 -1.08
N TYR A 45 -76.41 21.06 -1.92
CA TYR A 45 -76.26 20.30 -3.15
C TYR A 45 -75.29 20.97 -4.13
N GLU A 46 -75.42 22.29 -4.37
CA GLU A 46 -74.51 22.99 -5.27
C GLU A 46 -73.08 23.08 -4.70
N ASP A 47 -72.90 23.23 -3.38
CA ASP A 47 -71.57 23.18 -2.76
C ASP A 47 -70.92 21.79 -2.90
N ILE A 48 -71.66 20.71 -2.59
CA ILE A 48 -71.19 19.33 -2.76
C ILE A 48 -70.82 19.07 -4.21
N LYS A 49 -71.65 19.50 -5.16
CA LYS A 49 -71.40 19.37 -6.60
C LYS A 49 -70.15 20.12 -7.04
N LYS A 50 -69.91 21.32 -6.52
CA LYS A 50 -68.69 22.09 -6.79
C LYS A 50 -67.46 21.38 -6.22
N ARG A 51 -67.50 20.96 -4.95
CA ARG A 51 -66.41 20.22 -4.29
C ARG A 51 -66.11 18.89 -4.99
N LEU A 52 -67.14 18.18 -5.43
CA LEU A 52 -66.99 16.95 -6.20
C LEU A 52 -66.22 17.21 -7.50
N LYS A 53 -66.62 18.23 -8.26
CA LYS A 53 -65.95 18.61 -9.51
C LYS A 53 -64.49 19.03 -9.31
N ASP A 54 -64.18 19.73 -8.22
CA ASP A 54 -62.81 20.11 -7.90
C ASP A 54 -61.97 18.90 -7.46
N SER A 55 -62.55 17.98 -6.69
CA SER A 55 -61.92 16.71 -6.31
C SER A 55 -61.66 15.81 -7.53
N GLU A 56 -62.56 15.76 -8.51
CA GLU A 56 -62.34 15.03 -9.78
C GLU A 56 -61.14 15.58 -10.56
N LYS A 57 -60.96 16.91 -10.60
CA LYS A 57 -59.79 17.54 -11.23
C LYS A 57 -58.50 17.20 -10.48
N GLU A 58 -58.52 17.29 -9.16
CA GLU A 58 -57.37 16.92 -8.33
C GLU A 58 -57.00 15.46 -8.53
N ASN A 59 -57.97 14.55 -8.56
CA ASN A 59 -57.75 13.14 -8.80
C ASN A 59 -57.12 12.88 -10.18
N SER A 60 -57.58 13.58 -11.22
CA SER A 60 -56.96 13.56 -12.55
C SER A 60 -55.50 14.03 -12.52
N PHE A 61 -55.18 15.07 -11.76
CA PHE A 61 -53.81 15.56 -11.59
C PHE A 61 -52.94 14.55 -10.82
N LEU A 62 -53.44 14.02 -9.70
CA LEU A 62 -52.76 13.00 -8.91
C LEU A 62 -52.49 11.75 -9.74
N LYS A 63 -53.45 11.29 -10.55
CA LYS A 63 -53.26 10.16 -11.48
C LYS A 63 -52.14 10.41 -12.49
N LYS A 64 -51.99 11.65 -12.99
CA LYS A 64 -50.85 12.01 -13.85
C LYS A 64 -49.54 12.01 -13.08
N ARG A 65 -49.53 12.53 -11.85
CA ARG A 65 -48.34 12.56 -10.99
C ARG A 65 -47.88 11.16 -10.61
N VAL A 66 -48.79 10.25 -10.27
CA VAL A 66 -48.49 8.85 -9.96
C VAL A 66 -47.79 8.18 -11.14
N ARG A 67 -48.36 8.28 -12.35
CA ARG A 67 -47.73 7.71 -13.56
C ARG A 67 -46.32 8.24 -13.83
N PHE A 68 -46.11 9.55 -13.64
CA PHE A 68 -44.80 10.16 -13.80
C PHE A 68 -43.78 9.63 -12.75
N LEU A 69 -44.22 9.45 -11.50
CA LEU A 69 -43.35 8.90 -10.46
C LEU A 69 -43.05 7.41 -10.69
N GLU A 70 -44.01 6.63 -11.18
CA GLU A 70 -43.81 5.24 -11.57
C GLU A 70 -42.76 5.10 -12.69
N GLU A 71 -42.85 5.95 -13.72
CA GLU A 71 -41.88 6.01 -14.81
C GLU A 71 -40.47 6.37 -14.29
N LYS A 72 -40.34 7.43 -13.50
CA LYS A 72 -39.04 7.79 -12.90
C LYS A 72 -38.48 6.69 -12.00
N ASN A 73 -39.32 6.00 -11.24
CA ASN A 73 -38.88 4.92 -10.37
C ASN A 73 -38.41 3.71 -11.18
N LYS A 74 -39.08 3.42 -12.30
CA LYS A 74 -38.65 2.40 -13.25
C LYS A 74 -37.28 2.74 -13.85
N ASP A 75 -37.11 3.95 -14.37
CA ASP A 75 -35.82 4.42 -14.93
C ASP A 75 -34.69 4.35 -13.88
N ASN A 76 -35.00 4.73 -12.63
CA ASN A 76 -34.07 4.64 -11.52
C ASN A 76 -33.69 3.18 -11.21
N SER A 77 -34.66 2.26 -11.23
CA SER A 77 -34.40 0.83 -11.05
C SER A 77 -33.54 0.25 -12.18
N GLU A 78 -33.76 0.66 -13.43
CA GLU A 78 -32.96 0.23 -14.57
C GLU A 78 -31.53 0.76 -14.48
N SER A 79 -31.37 2.05 -14.12
CA SER A 79 -30.06 2.67 -13.91
C SER A 79 -29.26 1.98 -12.80
N LEU A 80 -29.91 1.62 -11.69
CA LEU A 80 -29.29 0.88 -10.59
C LEU A 80 -28.84 -0.53 -11.03
N LYS A 81 -29.63 -1.23 -11.85
CA LYS A 81 -29.25 -2.54 -12.39
C LYS A 81 -27.98 -2.44 -13.25
N VAL A 82 -27.94 -1.47 -14.17
CA VAL A 82 -26.77 -1.25 -15.04
C VAL A 82 -25.52 -0.93 -14.21
N LEU A 83 -25.62 -0.06 -13.21
CA LEU A 83 -24.49 0.26 -12.34
C LEU A 83 -24.00 -0.97 -11.56
N ASN A 84 -24.93 -1.80 -11.08
CA ASN A 84 -24.59 -3.04 -10.38
C ASN A 84 -23.89 -4.05 -11.31
N GLU A 85 -24.32 -4.19 -12.56
CA GLU A 85 -23.66 -5.03 -13.56
C GLU A 85 -22.24 -4.51 -13.88
N GLN A 86 -22.07 -3.19 -14.00
CA GLN A 86 -20.75 -2.57 -14.18
C GLN A 86 -19.83 -2.83 -12.98
N LEU A 87 -20.35 -2.74 -11.75
CA LEU A 87 -19.61 -3.04 -10.54
C LEU A 87 -19.14 -4.50 -10.54
N GLN A 88 -20.04 -5.44 -10.80
CA GLN A 88 -19.71 -6.87 -10.88
C GLN A 88 -18.66 -7.16 -11.97
N SER A 89 -18.77 -6.52 -13.13
CA SER A 89 -17.76 -6.64 -14.19
C SER A 89 -16.38 -6.16 -13.72
N LYS A 90 -16.31 -5.04 -12.98
CA LYS A 90 -15.07 -4.50 -12.45
C LYS A 90 -14.49 -5.36 -11.32
N GLU A 91 -15.32 -5.96 -10.49
CA GLU A 91 -14.89 -6.93 -9.47
C GLU A 91 -14.21 -8.14 -10.11
N VAL A 92 -14.80 -8.69 -11.18
CA VAL A 92 -14.21 -9.81 -11.93
C VAL A 92 -12.88 -9.41 -12.60
N GLU A 93 -12.82 -8.23 -13.22
CA GLU A 93 -11.58 -7.71 -13.83
C GLU A 93 -10.46 -7.57 -12.80
N LEU A 94 -10.76 -7.04 -11.61
CA LEU A 94 -9.79 -6.94 -10.51
C LEU A 94 -9.30 -8.30 -10.01
N LEU A 95 -10.20 -9.28 -9.89
CA LEU A 95 -9.84 -10.65 -9.50
C LEU A 95 -8.94 -11.30 -10.56
N GLN A 96 -9.24 -11.09 -11.84
CA GLN A 96 -8.41 -11.59 -12.95
C GLN A 96 -7.03 -10.95 -12.93
N LEU A 97 -6.93 -9.62 -12.79
CA LEU A 97 -5.65 -8.92 -12.70
C LEU A 97 -4.83 -9.34 -11.48
N ARG A 98 -5.45 -9.53 -10.32
CA ARG A 98 -4.76 -10.07 -9.13
C ARG A 98 -4.18 -11.46 -9.40
N THR A 99 -4.99 -12.34 -9.99
CA THR A 99 -4.56 -13.70 -10.35
C THR A 99 -3.42 -13.68 -11.36
N GLU A 100 -3.48 -12.77 -12.35
CA GLU A 100 -2.42 -12.61 -13.34
C GLU A 100 -1.12 -12.10 -12.71
N VAL A 101 -1.17 -11.10 -11.83
CA VAL A 101 0.01 -10.62 -11.10
C VAL A 101 0.62 -11.72 -10.23
N GLU A 102 -0.20 -12.48 -9.51
CA GLU A 102 0.25 -13.59 -8.68
C GLU A 102 0.89 -14.70 -9.52
N THR A 103 0.27 -15.06 -10.65
CA THR A 103 0.80 -16.04 -11.59
C THR A 103 2.12 -15.56 -12.20
N GLN A 104 2.21 -14.30 -12.64
CA GLN A 104 3.44 -13.70 -13.15
C GLN A 104 4.55 -13.70 -12.09
N GLN A 105 4.22 -13.43 -10.82
CA GLN A 105 5.18 -13.48 -9.72
C GLN A 105 5.68 -14.90 -9.47
N VAL A 106 4.80 -15.90 -9.47
CA VAL A 106 5.17 -17.31 -9.31
C VAL A 106 6.06 -17.78 -10.47
N ILE A 107 5.70 -17.44 -11.72
CA ILE A 107 6.50 -17.77 -12.90
C ILE A 107 7.89 -17.13 -12.80
N ARG A 108 7.98 -15.86 -12.40
CA ARG A 108 9.26 -15.16 -12.19
C ARG A 108 10.12 -15.84 -11.11
N ASN A 109 9.51 -16.32 -10.04
CA ASN A 109 10.22 -17.01 -8.96
C ASN A 109 10.74 -18.39 -9.39
N LEU A 110 9.95 -19.13 -10.18
CA LEU A 110 10.33 -20.47 -10.66
C LEU A 110 11.34 -20.42 -11.81
N ASN A 111 11.29 -19.36 -12.62
CA ASN A 111 12.18 -19.15 -13.75
C ASN A 111 12.73 -17.72 -13.68
N PRO A 112 13.76 -17.47 -12.83
CA PRO A 112 14.40 -16.17 -12.74
C PRO A 112 14.80 -15.76 -14.16
N PRO A 113 14.26 -14.65 -14.68
CA PRO A 113 14.66 -14.19 -16.00
C PRO A 113 16.19 -14.03 -15.98
N SER A 114 16.94 -14.57 -16.96
CA SER A 114 18.40 -14.33 -17.06
C SER A 114 18.71 -12.88 -17.48
N SER A 115 17.86 -11.95 -17.07
CA SER A 115 17.38 -10.85 -17.85
C SER A 115 18.12 -9.59 -17.49
N ASN A 116 18.50 -8.87 -18.54
CA ASN A 116 19.14 -7.56 -18.50
C ASN A 116 18.55 -6.61 -17.43
N TRP A 117 17.23 -6.63 -17.18
CA TRP A 117 16.60 -5.77 -16.15
C TRP A 117 17.06 -6.05 -14.71
N GLU A 118 17.41 -7.29 -14.35
CA GLU A 118 17.85 -7.62 -12.99
C GLU A 118 19.29 -7.14 -12.77
N VAL A 119 20.11 -7.23 -13.81
CA VAL A 119 21.46 -6.66 -13.85
C VAL A 119 21.39 -5.13 -13.85
N GLU A 120 20.51 -4.52 -14.63
CA GLU A 120 20.28 -3.07 -14.64
C GLU A 120 19.74 -2.58 -13.29
N LYS A 121 18.84 -3.33 -12.65
CA LYS A 121 18.35 -3.02 -11.30
C LYS A 121 19.49 -3.04 -10.29
N LEU A 122 20.30 -4.11 -10.25
CA LEU A 122 21.45 -4.19 -9.35
C LEU A 122 22.51 -3.11 -9.67
N SER A 123 22.67 -2.74 -10.94
CA SER A 123 23.56 -1.65 -11.38
C SER A 123 23.06 -0.29 -10.88
N CYS A 124 21.75 -0.03 -10.97
CA CYS A 124 21.12 1.16 -10.42
C CYS A 124 21.24 1.20 -8.89
N ASP A 125 20.94 0.09 -8.20
CA ASP A 125 21.04 -0.02 -6.74
C ASP A 125 22.49 0.26 -6.28
N LEU A 126 23.49 -0.30 -6.96
CA LEU A 126 24.91 -0.05 -6.68
C LEU A 126 25.29 1.42 -6.92
N LYS A 127 24.76 2.03 -8.00
CA LYS A 127 25.05 3.43 -8.34
C LYS A 127 24.42 4.40 -7.34
N ILE A 128 23.21 4.11 -6.87
CA ILE A 128 22.55 4.87 -5.80
C ILE A 128 23.41 4.83 -4.54
N HIS A 129 23.79 3.63 -4.09
CA HIS A 129 24.63 3.48 -2.90
C HIS A 129 25.99 4.21 -3.04
N GLY A 130 26.61 4.17 -4.23
CA GLY A 130 27.84 4.90 -4.50
C GLY A 130 27.68 6.42 -4.36
N LEU A 131 26.60 6.98 -4.93
CA LEU A 131 26.29 8.41 -4.82
C LEU A 131 25.93 8.81 -3.38
N GLU A 132 25.23 7.95 -2.65
CA GLU A 132 24.93 8.16 -1.22
C GLU A 132 26.21 8.24 -0.39
N GLN A 133 27.17 7.36 -0.64
CA GLN A 133 28.47 7.39 0.04
C GLN A 133 29.27 8.66 -0.29
N GLU A 134 29.28 9.08 -1.55
CA GLU A 134 29.97 10.31 -1.98
C GLU A 134 29.34 11.56 -1.36
N LEU A 135 28.01 11.62 -1.27
CA LEU A 135 27.30 12.68 -0.57
C LEU A 135 27.63 12.71 0.93
N GLU A 136 27.75 11.56 1.58
CA GLU A 136 28.13 11.48 2.99
C GLU A 136 29.55 11.97 3.22
N LEU A 137 30.50 11.57 2.36
CA LEU A 137 31.88 12.07 2.41
C LEU A 137 31.94 13.58 2.18
N MET A 138 31.22 14.11 1.20
CA MET A 138 31.18 15.54 0.92
C MET A 138 30.59 16.34 2.09
N ARG A 139 29.58 15.79 2.77
CA ARG A 139 29.01 16.38 3.99
C ARG A 139 30.04 16.41 5.11
N GLU A 140 30.78 15.32 5.30
CA GLU A 140 31.83 15.22 6.30
C GLU A 140 32.98 16.20 6.01
N GLU A 141 33.42 16.31 4.76
CA GLU A 141 34.41 17.31 4.35
C GLU A 141 33.92 18.75 4.60
N CYS A 142 32.65 19.06 4.27
CA CYS A 142 32.07 20.36 4.58
C CYS A 142 32.03 20.64 6.09
N ASN A 143 31.70 19.64 6.92
CA ASN A 143 31.71 19.76 8.37
C ASN A 143 33.12 19.99 8.92
N ASN A 144 34.11 19.26 8.40
CA ASN A 144 35.51 19.41 8.78
C ASN A 144 36.05 20.79 8.38
N LEU A 145 35.83 21.22 7.13
CA LEU A 145 36.21 22.55 6.66
C LEU A 145 35.53 23.65 7.48
N LYS A 146 34.26 23.50 7.84
CA LYS A 146 33.55 24.44 8.72
C LYS A 146 34.18 24.49 10.11
N THR A 147 34.59 23.34 10.65
CA THR A 147 35.26 23.25 11.95
C THR A 147 36.64 23.90 11.92
N GLU A 148 37.43 23.66 10.88
CA GLU A 148 38.74 24.29 10.68
C GLU A 148 38.61 25.80 10.45
N LEU A 149 37.63 26.25 9.66
CA LEU A 149 37.35 27.67 9.46
C LEU A 149 36.93 28.35 10.77
N GLN A 150 36.17 27.67 11.63
CA GLN A 150 35.83 28.17 12.96
C GLN A 150 37.04 28.23 13.89
N LYS A 151 37.94 27.23 13.87
CA LYS A 151 39.20 27.24 14.62
C LYS A 151 40.10 28.38 14.15
N ALA A 152 40.30 28.51 12.84
CA ALA A 152 41.10 29.57 12.23
C ALA A 152 40.59 30.97 12.61
N LYS A 153 39.27 31.13 12.74
CA LYS A 153 38.62 32.38 13.17
C LYS A 153 38.74 32.64 14.69
N GLN A 154 39.02 31.62 15.49
CA GLN A 154 39.33 31.75 16.92
C GLN A 154 40.82 31.97 17.20
N THR A 155 41.70 31.62 16.26
CA THR A 155 43.11 32.02 16.26
C THR A 155 43.29 33.38 15.58
N ASP A 156 43.12 34.48 16.33
CA ASP A 156 43.63 35.81 15.95
C ASP A 156 45.06 36.00 16.54
N PRO A 157 45.91 36.92 16.04
CA PRO A 157 47.34 36.74 15.85
C PRO A 157 48.10 37.25 17.07
N SER A 158 48.30 36.41 18.07
CA SER A 158 49.08 36.83 19.24
C SER A 158 49.85 35.70 19.92
N GLN A 159 50.54 34.82 19.19
CA GLN A 159 51.61 33.98 19.76
C GLN A 159 52.35 33.14 18.70
N GLU A 160 53.18 33.76 17.86
CA GLU A 160 54.03 32.99 16.91
C GLU A 160 55.36 32.47 17.51
N ASP A 161 55.77 32.92 18.70
CA ASP A 161 57.17 32.74 19.13
C ASP A 161 57.51 31.45 19.90
N ASN A 162 56.59 30.49 20.11
CA ASN A 162 56.89 29.27 20.91
C ASN A 162 56.56 27.92 20.24
N LEU A 163 56.22 27.89 18.95
CA LEU A 163 55.72 26.67 18.30
C LEU A 163 56.82 25.72 17.78
N GLN A 164 57.99 26.24 17.41
CA GLN A 164 59.02 25.47 16.69
C GLN A 164 59.61 24.27 17.48
N SER A 165 59.71 24.36 18.81
CA SER A 165 60.27 23.27 19.63
C SER A 165 59.29 22.09 19.78
N ARG A 166 57.99 22.38 19.85
CA ARG A 166 56.94 21.36 19.99
C ARG A 166 56.71 20.60 18.68
N ASP A 167 56.88 21.28 17.55
CA ASP A 167 56.69 20.69 16.23
C ASP A 167 57.78 19.67 15.88
N LEU A 168 59.05 19.95 16.19
CA LEU A 168 60.13 18.98 15.96
C LEU A 168 59.97 17.70 16.80
N GLN A 169 59.52 17.81 18.05
CA GLN A 169 59.26 16.65 18.90
C GLN A 169 58.02 15.86 18.41
N ARG A 170 57.01 16.55 17.88
CA ARG A 170 55.80 15.95 17.29
C ARG A 170 56.11 15.23 15.98
N LEU A 171 57.01 15.78 15.15
CA LEU A 171 57.52 15.15 13.93
C LEU A 171 58.34 13.89 14.23
N SER A 172 59.19 13.91 15.26
CA SER A 172 59.98 12.74 15.66
C SER A 172 59.08 11.58 16.10
N ILE A 173 58.10 11.83 16.98
CA ILE A 173 57.16 10.80 17.46
C ILE A 173 56.28 10.28 16.31
N SER A 174 55.87 11.15 15.38
CA SER A 174 55.08 10.75 14.21
C SER A 174 55.87 9.87 13.24
N SER A 175 57.17 10.14 13.05
CA SER A 175 58.05 9.34 12.19
C SER A 175 58.27 7.94 12.76
N ASP A 176 58.54 7.83 14.06
CA ASP A 176 58.77 6.54 14.73
C ASP A 176 57.50 5.66 14.74
N ASN A 177 56.34 6.27 14.96
CA ASN A 177 55.05 5.57 14.91
C ASN A 177 54.74 5.04 13.49
N MET A 178 55.05 5.83 12.44
CA MET A 178 54.86 5.41 11.06
C MET A 178 55.82 4.28 10.67
N GLN A 179 57.08 4.37 11.11
CA GLN A 179 58.08 3.34 10.85
C GLN A 179 57.73 2.01 11.55
N ASN A 180 57.21 2.07 12.78
CA ASN A 180 56.74 0.89 13.49
C ASN A 180 55.53 0.25 12.78
N ALA A 181 54.54 1.04 12.36
CA ALA A 181 53.38 0.54 11.63
C ALA A 181 53.78 -0.16 10.31
N TYR A 182 54.75 0.40 9.59
CA TYR A 182 55.32 -0.24 8.39
C TYR A 182 55.96 -1.60 8.68
N TRP A 183 56.72 -1.71 9.77
CA TRP A 183 57.36 -2.97 10.18
C TRP A 183 56.34 -4.04 10.59
N GLU A 184 55.31 -3.65 11.34
CA GLU A 184 54.25 -4.58 11.73
C GLU A 184 53.47 -5.11 10.54
N LEU A 185 53.15 -4.23 9.58
CA LEU A 185 52.47 -4.63 8.35
C LEU A 185 53.32 -5.61 7.54
N LYS A 186 54.62 -5.36 7.39
CA LYS A 186 55.53 -6.23 6.65
C LYS A 186 55.62 -7.63 7.28
N ARG A 187 55.66 -7.70 8.62
CA ARG A 187 55.61 -8.95 9.38
C ARG A 187 54.30 -9.68 9.12
N GLU A 188 53.17 -8.98 9.24
CA GLU A 188 51.85 -9.58 9.08
C GLU A 188 51.61 -10.08 7.66
N MET A 189 52.09 -9.37 6.64
CA MET A 189 52.04 -9.83 5.25
C MET A 189 52.83 -11.13 5.03
N SER A 190 53.98 -11.26 5.68
CA SER A 190 54.82 -12.47 5.59
C SER A 190 54.16 -13.65 6.31
N ASN A 191 53.55 -13.40 7.48
CA ASN A 191 52.76 -14.40 8.21
C ASN A 191 51.57 -14.88 7.38
N LEU A 192 50.82 -13.94 6.79
CA LEU A 192 49.68 -14.25 5.93
C LEU A 192 50.10 -15.10 4.72
N HIS A 193 51.23 -14.78 4.08
CA HIS A 193 51.77 -15.56 2.97
C HIS A 193 52.08 -17.01 3.39
N LEU A 194 52.75 -17.18 4.52
CA LEU A 194 53.08 -18.51 5.06
C LEU A 194 51.82 -19.31 5.37
N VAL A 195 50.85 -18.71 6.06
CA VAL A 195 49.57 -19.37 6.40
C VAL A 195 48.83 -19.77 5.12
N THR A 196 48.78 -18.88 4.13
CA THR A 196 48.13 -19.16 2.83
C THR A 196 48.82 -20.32 2.11
N GLN A 197 50.16 -20.38 2.14
CA GLN A 197 50.93 -21.47 1.53
C GLN A 197 50.67 -22.81 2.21
N VAL A 198 50.71 -22.85 3.54
CA VAL A 198 50.44 -24.08 4.32
C VAL A 198 49.00 -24.54 4.11
N GLN A 199 48.05 -23.61 4.09
CA GLN A 199 46.64 -23.91 3.82
C GLN A 199 46.44 -24.50 2.41
N ALA A 200 47.15 -23.96 1.41
CA ALA A 200 47.14 -24.52 0.05
C ALA A 200 47.77 -25.93 -0.04
N GLU A 201 48.83 -26.19 0.72
CA GLU A 201 49.44 -27.53 0.79
C GLU A 201 48.54 -28.55 1.47
N LEU A 202 47.88 -28.18 2.58
CA LEU A 202 46.92 -29.04 3.27
C LEU A 202 45.74 -29.39 2.36
N LEU A 203 45.17 -28.40 1.66
CA LEU A 203 44.11 -28.63 0.68
C LEU A 203 44.55 -29.59 -0.43
N ARG A 204 45.81 -29.51 -0.89
CA ARG A 204 46.36 -30.42 -1.89
C ARG A 204 46.47 -31.85 -1.36
N LYS A 205 46.90 -32.03 -0.09
CA LYS A 205 46.99 -33.34 0.57
C LYS A 205 45.63 -33.97 0.86
N LEU A 206 44.61 -33.16 1.14
CA LEU A 206 43.24 -33.64 1.33
C LEU A 206 42.53 -33.97 0.01
N LYS A 207 43.01 -33.43 -1.12
CA LYS A 207 42.41 -33.63 -2.45
C LYS A 207 42.95 -34.86 -3.20
N THR A 208 44.00 -35.53 -2.72
CA THR A 208 44.47 -36.82 -3.27
C THR A 208 43.66 -37.98 -2.68
N PRO A 209 42.93 -38.80 -3.47
CA PRO A 209 42.26 -39.99 -2.98
C PRO A 209 43.30 -41.04 -2.61
N THR A 210 43.47 -41.36 -1.32
CA THR A 210 44.27 -42.52 -0.91
C THR A 210 43.51 -43.79 -1.30
N ALA A 211 43.99 -44.50 -2.32
CA ALA A 211 43.51 -45.82 -2.69
C ALA A 211 43.89 -46.82 -1.59
N ILE A 212 42.96 -47.15 -0.68
CA ILE A 212 43.04 -48.30 0.20
C ILE A 212 41.93 -49.28 -0.18
N LYS A 213 42.35 -50.51 -0.53
CA LYS A 213 41.49 -51.64 -0.89
C LYS A 213 40.53 -52.04 0.24
N LYS A 214 39.26 -52.16 -0.14
CA LYS A 214 38.25 -53.20 0.24
C LYS A 214 37.73 -53.25 1.68
N GLY A 215 36.47 -52.82 1.86
CA GLY A 215 35.57 -53.17 2.97
C GLY A 215 34.16 -52.63 2.74
N LYS A 216 33.15 -53.49 2.79
CA LYS A 216 31.74 -53.21 2.49
C LYS A 216 31.05 -52.29 3.53
N ASN A 217 30.00 -51.62 3.05
CA ASN A 217 28.80 -51.09 3.76
C ASN A 217 28.82 -49.64 4.26
N GLY A 218 27.71 -48.94 3.99
CA GLY A 218 27.19 -47.87 4.83
C GLY A 218 27.32 -46.46 4.25
N SER A 219 26.32 -46.07 3.46
CA SER A 219 26.03 -44.69 3.06
C SER A 219 25.79 -43.78 4.27
N GLN A 220 26.60 -42.74 4.43
CA GLN A 220 26.24 -41.47 5.08
C GLN A 220 27.21 -40.38 4.59
N GLN A 221 26.81 -39.66 3.54
CA GLN A 221 27.50 -38.45 3.08
C GLN A 221 27.12 -37.30 4.01
N CYS A 222 28.05 -36.88 4.86
CA CYS A 222 27.98 -35.60 5.56
C CYS A 222 28.55 -34.52 4.61
N ALA A 223 27.70 -33.62 4.14
CA ALA A 223 28.08 -32.51 3.28
C ALA A 223 28.86 -31.46 4.07
N ILE A 224 30.18 -31.43 3.93
CA ILE A 224 31.00 -30.30 4.38
C ILE A 224 31.08 -29.32 3.23
N THR A 225 30.25 -28.27 3.28
CA THR A 225 30.32 -27.11 2.38
C THR A 225 31.62 -26.35 2.62
N GLN A 226 32.64 -26.57 1.77
CA GLN A 226 33.79 -25.66 1.70
C GLN A 226 33.38 -24.40 0.93
N ARG A 227 33.12 -23.31 1.65
CA ARG A 227 33.08 -21.96 1.07
C ARG A 227 34.47 -21.63 0.53
N SER A 228 34.60 -21.70 -0.79
CA SER A 228 35.73 -21.16 -1.55
C SER A 228 35.87 -19.66 -1.29
N LEU A 229 36.92 -19.27 -0.57
CA LEU A 229 37.48 -17.92 -0.58
C LEU A 229 38.86 -17.99 -1.25
N ILE A 230 38.88 -18.36 -2.53
CA ILE A 230 40.03 -18.09 -3.39
C ILE A 230 39.79 -16.70 -3.98
N ARG A 231 40.23 -15.67 -3.27
CA ARG A 231 40.47 -14.35 -3.85
C ARG A 231 41.97 -14.27 -4.12
N THR A 232 42.37 -14.48 -5.37
CA THR A 232 43.74 -14.24 -5.82
C THR A 232 44.09 -12.76 -5.64
N PRO A 233 45.21 -12.40 -5.00
CA PRO A 233 45.73 -11.04 -5.08
C PRO A 233 46.31 -10.86 -6.48
N GLN A 234 45.75 -9.93 -7.27
CA GLN A 234 46.45 -9.44 -8.46
C GLN A 234 47.70 -8.68 -7.99
N CYS A 235 48.88 -9.20 -8.32
CA CYS A 235 50.12 -8.44 -8.17
C CYS A 235 50.13 -7.30 -9.20
N TRP A 236 50.22 -6.05 -8.75
CA TRP A 236 50.61 -4.90 -9.57
C TRP A 236 52.06 -5.11 -10.07
N PRO A 237 52.41 -4.77 -11.32
CA PRO A 237 53.78 -4.82 -11.80
C PRO A 237 54.56 -3.57 -11.35
N PRO A 238 55.88 -3.66 -11.09
CA PRO A 238 56.72 -2.49 -10.89
C PRO A 238 57.04 -1.82 -12.24
N THR A 239 56.89 -0.50 -12.28
CA THR A 239 57.19 0.38 -13.42
C THR A 239 58.66 0.85 -13.39
N LEU A 240 59.17 1.22 -14.57
CA LEU A 240 60.42 1.94 -14.92
C LEU A 240 61.67 1.10 -15.25
N GLU A 241 61.81 0.80 -16.55
CA GLU A 241 63.10 0.83 -17.21
C GLU A 241 63.48 2.28 -17.56
N ARG A 242 64.73 2.66 -17.24
CA ARG A 242 65.41 3.84 -17.83
C ARG A 242 66.00 3.46 -19.19
N PRO A 243 66.01 4.35 -20.19
CA PRO A 243 66.83 4.16 -21.37
C PRO A 243 68.28 4.58 -21.10
N ALA A 244 69.22 3.82 -21.66
CA ALA A 244 70.61 4.21 -21.82
C ALA A 244 70.98 4.14 -23.31
N SER A 245 71.64 5.21 -23.77
CA SER A 245 72.17 5.52 -25.12
C SER A 245 71.19 6.16 -26.09
#